data_AF-A0A1S7FVW1-F1
#
_entry.id   AF-A0A1S7FVW1-F1
#
_cell.length_a   1.000
_cell.length_b   1.000
_cell.length_c   1.000
_cell.angle_alpha   90.00
_cell.angle_beta   90.00
_cell.angle_gamma   90.00
#
_symmetry.space_group_name_H-M   'P 1'
#
loop_
_entity.id
_entity.type
_entity.pdbx_description
1 polymer ?
#
loop_
_entity_poly.entity_id
_entity_poly.type
_entity_poly.pdbx_seq_one_letter_code
_entity_poly.pdbx_strand_id
1 'polypeptide(L)'
;MDRDDVLELAKNINHEYETGIWSEINSFFGYREDVAGFDLVFNRDGDFFQLDVRMKSFSHHSADDLFLALVRFIEYKEATFYVQERTENMTIFLMLSCMHGKKGFLLDLKFG
;
A
#
# COMPACT_ATOMS: atom_id res chain seq x y z
N MET A 1 -8.12 -12.82 8.60
CA MET A 1 -7.40 -12.60 7.35
C MET A 1 -5.97 -12.34 7.71
N ASP A 2 -5.06 -13.15 7.20
CA ASP A 2 -3.61 -12.96 7.33
C ASP A 2 -2.99 -12.63 5.96
N ARG A 3 -1.66 -12.55 5.92
CA ARG A 3 -0.91 -12.22 4.69
C ARG A 3 -1.21 -13.23 3.59
N ASP A 4 -1.27 -14.52 3.91
CA ASP A 4 -1.48 -15.59 2.95
C ASP A 4 -2.89 -15.52 2.35
N ASP A 5 -3.90 -15.18 3.16
CA ASP A 5 -5.26 -14.97 2.67
C ASP A 5 -5.33 -13.84 1.60
N VAL A 6 -4.63 -12.73 1.81
CA VAL A 6 -4.61 -11.61 0.84
C VAL A 6 -3.90 -12.01 -0.45
N LEU A 7 -2.79 -12.74 -0.34
CA LEU A 7 -2.06 -13.25 -1.50
C LEU A 7 -2.88 -14.27 -2.30
N GLU A 8 -3.67 -15.11 -1.62
CA GLU A 8 -4.58 -16.04 -2.28
C GLU A 8 -5.68 -15.32 -3.06
N LEU A 9 -6.25 -14.24 -2.50
CA LEU A 9 -7.21 -13.38 -3.21
C LEU A 9 -6.57 -12.73 -4.45
N ALA A 10 -5.32 -12.27 -4.32
CA ALA A 10 -4.59 -11.59 -5.40
C ALA A 10 -4.38 -12.47 -6.63
N LYS A 11 -4.23 -13.80 -6.49
CA LYS A 11 -4.04 -14.75 -7.61
C LYS A 11 -5.14 -14.68 -8.68
N ASN A 12 -6.33 -14.21 -8.32
CA ASN A 12 -7.48 -14.10 -9.24
C ASN A 12 -7.71 -12.69 -9.77
N ILE A 13 -6.80 -11.74 -9.49
CA ILE A 13 -6.85 -10.34 -9.87
C ILE A 13 -5.65 -10.01 -10.75
N ASN A 14 -5.86 -9.33 -11.87
CA ASN A 14 -4.79 -8.70 -12.63
C ASN A 14 -4.30 -7.46 -11.87
N HIS A 15 -3.13 -7.59 -11.27
CA HIS A 15 -2.43 -6.53 -10.53
C HIS A 15 -1.08 -6.18 -11.17
N GLU A 16 -0.94 -6.35 -12.49
CA GLU A 16 0.21 -5.87 -13.26
C GLU A 16 0.42 -4.37 -13.05
N TYR A 17 1.63 -3.90 -13.40
CA TYR A 17 2.02 -2.51 -13.27
C TYR A 17 1.00 -1.55 -13.89
N GLU A 18 0.51 -0.62 -13.07
CA GLU A 18 -0.46 0.40 -13.47
C GLU A 18 0.13 1.79 -13.19
N THR A 19 0.33 2.58 -14.27
CA THR A 19 1.01 3.87 -14.19
C THR A 19 0.23 4.91 -13.37
N GLY A 20 -1.10 4.84 -13.36
CA GLY A 20 -1.96 5.70 -12.55
C GLY A 20 -1.68 5.53 -11.06
N ILE A 21 -1.70 4.29 -10.55
CA ILE A 21 -1.39 3.95 -9.16
C ILE A 21 0.01 4.45 -8.77
N TRP A 22 1.01 4.22 -9.63
CA TRP A 22 2.35 4.77 -9.41
C TRP A 22 2.33 6.29 -9.25
N SER A 23 1.65 7.00 -10.15
CA SER A 23 1.54 8.46 -10.13
C SER A 23 0.79 8.97 -8.90
N GLU A 24 -0.29 8.30 -8.49
CA GLU A 24 -1.11 8.66 -7.35
C GLU A 24 -0.34 8.50 -6.03
N ILE A 25 0.34 7.36 -5.84
CA ILE A 25 1.17 7.14 -4.64
C ILE A 25 2.29 8.19 -4.56
N ASN A 26 3.02 8.44 -5.65
CA ASN A 26 4.06 9.48 -5.67
C ASN A 26 3.49 10.87 -5.35
N SER A 27 2.33 11.21 -5.92
CA SER A 27 1.68 12.51 -5.68
C SER A 27 1.23 12.66 -4.23
N PHE A 28 0.72 11.58 -3.63
CA PHE A 28 0.27 11.56 -2.25
C PHE A 28 1.41 11.83 -1.27
N PHE A 29 2.57 11.18 -1.45
CA PHE A 29 3.70 11.34 -0.54
C PHE A 29 4.59 12.54 -0.86
N GLY A 30 4.58 13.04 -2.09
CA GLY A 30 5.46 14.13 -2.54
C GLY A 30 5.29 15.46 -1.80
N TYR A 31 4.14 15.69 -1.15
CA TYR A 31 3.81 16.94 -0.47
C TYR A 31 3.53 16.78 1.04
N ARG A 32 3.83 15.60 1.62
CA ARG A 32 3.54 15.28 3.02
C ARG A 32 4.61 15.85 3.96
N GLU A 33 4.20 16.71 4.89
CA GLU A 33 5.13 17.30 5.88
C GLU A 33 5.52 16.33 7.01
N ASP A 34 4.72 15.31 7.26
CA ASP A 34 4.91 14.26 8.28
C ASP A 34 5.86 13.13 7.83
N VAL A 35 6.26 13.13 6.55
CA VAL A 35 7.17 12.14 5.94
C VAL A 35 8.55 12.75 5.73
N ALA A 36 9.59 12.05 6.17
CA ALA A 36 10.99 12.42 5.96
C ALA A 36 11.50 12.02 4.57
N GLY A 37 10.93 10.95 4.01
CA GLY A 37 11.14 10.51 2.63
C GLY A 37 10.48 9.14 2.39
N PHE A 38 10.36 8.75 1.13
CA PHE A 38 9.80 7.46 0.74
C PHE A 38 10.53 6.90 -0.48
N ASP A 39 10.42 5.59 -0.68
CA ASP A 39 10.89 4.88 -1.88
C ASP A 39 9.77 3.99 -2.39
N LEU A 40 9.38 4.19 -3.65
CA LEU A 40 8.36 3.39 -4.32
C LEU A 40 9.03 2.63 -5.46
N VAL A 41 8.86 1.31 -5.47
CA VAL A 41 9.33 0.44 -6.56
C VAL A 41 8.22 -0.53 -6.96
N PHE A 42 8.28 -1.04 -8.18
CA PHE A 42 7.41 -2.11 -8.63
C PHE A 42 8.22 -3.40 -8.77
N ASN A 43 7.84 -4.44 -8.02
CA ASN A 43 8.44 -5.75 -8.10
C ASN A 43 7.72 -6.57 -9.19
N ARG A 44 8.46 -6.89 -10.26
CA ARG A 44 7.94 -7.65 -11.41
C ARG A 44 7.80 -9.14 -11.18
N ASP A 45 8.50 -9.70 -10.20
CA ASP A 45 8.44 -11.15 -9.94
C ASP A 45 7.16 -11.53 -9.20
N GLY A 46 6.56 -10.59 -8.46
CA GLY A 46 5.29 -10.78 -7.76
C GLY A 46 4.17 -9.82 -8.19
N ASP A 47 4.41 -8.99 -9.21
CA ASP A 47 3.52 -7.94 -9.69
C ASP A 47 2.90 -7.08 -8.58
N PHE A 48 3.74 -6.47 -7.75
CA PHE A 48 3.27 -5.61 -6.65
C PHE A 48 4.11 -4.35 -6.50
N PHE A 49 3.47 -3.31 -5.98
CA PHE A 49 4.16 -2.09 -5.54
C PHE A 49 4.74 -2.33 -4.16
N GLN A 50 6.02 -2.01 -3.98
CA GLN A 50 6.65 -1.94 -2.67
C GLN A 50 6.91 -0.47 -2.34
N LEU A 51 6.42 -0.03 -1.18
CA LEU A 51 6.56 1.33 -0.70
C LEU A 51 7.17 1.35 0.71
N ASP A 52 8.36 1.90 0.83
CA ASP A 52 9.04 2.11 2.10
C ASP A 52 8.97 3.60 2.49
N VAL A 53 8.32 3.92 3.61
CA VAL A 53 8.08 5.30 4.08
C VAL A 53 8.80 5.54 5.39
N ARG A 54 9.64 6.58 5.41
CA ARG A 54 10.31 7.07 6.61
C ARG A 54 9.53 8.24 7.19
N MET A 55 8.96 8.06 8.37
CA MET A 55 8.19 9.07 9.08
C MET A 55 9.11 9.99 9.89
N LYS A 56 8.77 11.27 10.02
CA LYS A 56 9.55 12.19 10.89
C LYS A 56 9.38 11.88 12.37
N SER A 57 8.19 11.40 12.75
CA SER A 57 7.86 10.96 14.11
C SER A 57 6.97 9.73 14.01
N PHE A 58 7.60 8.56 14.08
CA PHE A 58 6.90 7.29 13.98
C PHE A 58 6.10 6.99 15.25
N SER A 59 4.86 6.57 15.06
CA SER A 59 4.07 5.84 16.02
C SER A 59 3.14 4.91 15.24
N HIS A 60 2.71 3.80 15.82
CA HIS A 60 1.72 2.94 15.16
C HIS A 60 0.44 3.70 14.81
N HIS A 61 0.02 4.62 15.66
CA HIS A 61 -1.17 5.42 15.42
C HIS A 61 -1.00 6.36 14.21
N SER A 62 0.12 7.07 14.12
CA SER A 62 0.39 7.94 12.97
C SER A 62 0.58 7.14 11.68
N ALA A 63 1.16 5.94 11.75
CA ALA A 63 1.24 5.04 10.60
C ALA A 63 -0.15 4.56 10.15
N ASP A 64 -1.05 4.22 11.08
CA ASP A 64 -2.43 3.83 10.79
C ASP A 64 -3.19 4.98 10.10
N ASP A 65 -3.08 6.20 10.63
CA ASP A 65 -3.73 7.38 10.06
C ASP A 65 -3.20 7.70 8.65
N LEU A 66 -1.88 7.59 8.47
CA LEU A 66 -1.20 7.81 7.19
C LEU A 66 -1.62 6.76 6.14
N PHE A 67 -1.72 5.49 6.55
CA PHE A 67 -2.24 4.40 5.74
C PHE A 67 -3.69 4.65 5.33
N LEU A 68 -4.59 4.92 6.28
CA LEU A 68 -6.02 5.15 5.98
C LEU A 68 -6.23 6.36 5.07
N ALA A 69 -5.43 7.41 5.23
CA ALA A 69 -5.44 8.55 4.33
C ALA A 69 -4.98 8.16 2.91
N LEU A 70 -3.97 7.27 2.79
CA LEU A 70 -3.51 6.77 1.49
C LEU A 70 -4.63 5.95 0.83
N VAL A 71 -5.20 4.98 1.56
CA VAL A 71 -6.28 4.13 1.07
C VAL A 71 -7.42 4.99 0.52
N ARG A 72 -7.92 5.96 1.28
CA ARG A 72 -8.99 6.87 0.81
C ARG A 72 -8.62 7.69 -0.43
N PHE A 73 -7.33 7.91 -0.67
CA PHE A 73 -6.84 8.67 -1.81
C PHE A 73 -6.71 7.80 -3.07
N ILE A 74 -6.27 6.54 -2.94
CA ILE A 74 -5.93 5.64 -4.07
C ILE A 74 -6.89 4.46 -4.27
N GLU A 75 -7.83 4.22 -3.34
CA GLU A 75 -8.63 3.00 -3.38
C GLU A 75 -9.53 2.93 -4.61
N TYR A 76 -9.63 1.73 -5.18
CA TYR A 76 -10.67 1.42 -6.13
C TYR A 76 -12.00 1.17 -5.41
N LYS A 77 -13.09 1.56 -6.07
CA LYS A 77 -14.42 1.69 -5.45
C LYS A 77 -15.11 0.36 -5.11
N GLU A 78 -14.60 -0.79 -5.55
CA GLU A 78 -15.31 -2.06 -5.42
C GLU A 78 -14.94 -2.82 -4.15
N ALA A 79 -13.66 -3.16 -3.96
CA ALA A 79 -13.22 -3.78 -2.72
C ALA A 79 -11.74 -3.49 -2.43
N THR A 80 -11.44 -3.28 -1.15
CA THR A 80 -10.08 -3.17 -0.62
C THR A 80 -9.94 -4.09 0.58
N PHE A 81 -8.92 -4.94 0.54
CA PHE A 81 -8.55 -5.89 1.59
C PHE A 81 -7.16 -5.56 2.07
N TYR A 82 -6.93 -5.57 3.38
CA TYR A 82 -5.58 -5.42 3.91
C TYR A 82 -5.38 -6.18 5.20
N VAL A 83 -4.12 -6.48 5.47
CA VAL A 83 -3.64 -6.98 6.76
C VAL A 83 -2.53 -6.10 7.27
N GLN A 84 -2.36 -6.09 8.58
CA GLN A 84 -1.40 -5.26 9.29
C GLN A 84 -0.52 -6.11 10.19
N GLU A 85 0.78 -5.87 10.13
CA GLU A 85 1.77 -6.42 11.04
C GLU A 85 2.50 -5.27 11.74
N ARG A 86 2.85 -5.46 13.01
CA ARG A 86 3.55 -4.45 13.83
C ARG A 86 4.80 -5.05 14.43
N THR A 87 5.87 -4.26 14.40
CA THR A 87 7.09 -4.47 15.20
C THR A 87 7.31 -3.26 16.09
N GLU A 88 8.34 -3.23 16.92
CA GLU A 88 8.61 -2.07 17.79
C GLU A 88 8.78 -0.75 17.03
N ASN A 89 9.40 -0.80 15.85
CA ASN A 89 9.82 0.38 15.10
C ASN A 89 9.18 0.46 13.70
N MET A 90 8.18 -0.38 13.42
CA MET A 90 7.60 -0.44 12.09
C MET A 90 6.16 -0.90 12.10
N THR A 91 5.38 -0.39 11.15
CA THR A 91 4.07 -0.90 10.79
C THR A 91 4.08 -1.31 9.33
N ILE A 92 3.69 -2.55 9.04
CA ILE A 92 3.67 -3.13 7.70
C ILE A 92 2.22 -3.40 7.31
N PHE A 93 1.85 -3.03 6.09
CA PHE A 93 0.56 -3.31 5.50
C PHE A 93 0.74 -4.07 4.19
N LEU A 94 -0.02 -5.15 4.00
CA LEU A 94 -0.24 -5.72 2.68
C LEU A 94 -1.68 -5.41 2.27
N MET A 95 -1.85 -4.70 1.15
CA MET A 95 -3.15 -4.24 0.67
C MET A 95 -3.40 -4.70 -0.77
N LEU A 96 -4.55 -5.31 -1.00
CA LEU A 96 -5.12 -5.59 -2.32
C LEU A 96 -6.34 -4.68 -2.52
N SER A 97 -6.33 -3.87 -3.57
CA SER A 97 -7.52 -3.10 -3.99
C SER A 97 -7.91 -3.49 -5.41
N CYS A 98 -9.21 -3.70 -5.66
CA CYS A 98 -9.72 -4.17 -6.94
C CYS A 98 -10.92 -3.38 -7.44
N MET A 99 -11.08 -3.41 -8.75
CA MET A 99 -12.18 -2.85 -9.52
C MET A 99 -12.90 -3.94 -10.33
N HIS A 100 -14.00 -3.54 -10.95
CA HIS A 100 -14.81 -4.45 -11.74
C HIS A 100 -14.01 -5.03 -12.89
N GLY A 101 -14.23 -6.33 -13.17
CA GLY A 101 -13.49 -7.04 -14.21
C GLY A 101 -12.12 -7.57 -13.76
N LYS A 102 -11.92 -7.80 -12.45
CA LYS A 102 -10.72 -8.42 -11.87
C LYS A 102 -9.43 -7.64 -12.13
N LYS A 103 -9.48 -6.32 -12.33
CA LYS A 103 -8.28 -5.48 -12.34
C LYS A 103 -8.08 -4.91 -10.94
N GLY A 104 -6.84 -4.75 -10.50
CA GLY A 104 -6.52 -4.23 -9.18
C GLY A 104 -5.05 -3.84 -9.07
N PHE A 105 -4.61 -3.63 -7.84
CA PHE A 105 -3.19 -3.51 -7.52
C PHE A 105 -2.93 -4.09 -6.13
N LEU A 106 -1.70 -4.61 -5.96
CA LEU A 106 -1.18 -5.11 -4.70
C LEU A 106 -0.09 -4.16 -4.21
N LEU A 107 -0.15 -3.77 -2.94
CA LEU A 107 0.77 -2.83 -2.31
C LEU A 107 1.31 -3.43 -1.00
N ASP A 108 2.62 -3.63 -0.93
CA ASP A 108 3.37 -3.92 0.30
C ASP A 108 3.98 -2.61 0.81
N LEU A 109 3.53 -2.15 1.97
CA LEU A 109 3.78 -0.81 2.49
C LEU A 109 4.38 -0.89 3.89
N LYS A 110 5.48 -0.18 4.11
CA LYS A 110 6.18 -0.14 5.40
C LYS A 110 6.34 1.29 5.89
N PHE A 111 5.94 1.53 7.13
CA PHE A 111 6.15 2.78 7.84
C PHE A 111 7.11 2.56 9.00
N GLY A 112 8.16 3.37 9.09
CA GLY A 112 9.12 3.39 10.21
C GLY A 112 9.85 4.72 10.33
#